data_AF-A0A2U0RZH5-F1
#
_entry.id   AF-A0A2U0RZH5-F1
#
_cell.length_a   1.000
_cell.length_b   1.000
_cell.length_c   1.000
_cell.angle_alpha   90.00
_cell.angle_beta   90.00
_cell.angle_gamma   90.00
#
_symmetry.space_group_name_H-M   'P 1'
#
loop_
_entity.id
_entity.type
_entity.pdbx_description
1 polymer ?
#
loop_
_entity_poly.entity_id
_entity_poly.type
_entity_poly.pdbx_seq_one_letter_code
_entity_poly.pdbx_strand_id
1 'polypeptide(L)' 'MSEINWGNYTEAYKAIHDAIHGIQTPHNVTITRNNEGYITQLQVTDGTVTKTVTITRNSANFIEQISENIE' A
#
# COMPACT_ATOMS: atom_id res chain seq x y z
N MET A 1 18.60 1.12 5.49
CA MET A 1 17.16 1.13 5.13
C MET A 1 17.06 1.83 3.80
N SER A 2 16.79 1.10 2.73
CA SER A 2 16.60 1.69 1.41
C SER A 2 15.22 2.34 1.38
N GLU A 3 15.17 3.67 1.32
CA GLU A 3 13.93 4.39 1.04
C GLU A 3 13.36 3.88 -0.29
N ILE A 4 12.09 3.46 -0.27
CA ILE A 4 11.33 3.19 -1.49
C ILE A 4 11.28 4.52 -2.24
N ASN A 5 11.90 4.60 -3.42
CA ASN A 5 11.93 5.81 -4.22
C ASN A 5 10.57 5.97 -4.93
N TRP A 6 9.69 6.77 -4.32
CA TRP A 6 8.31 6.96 -4.76
C TRP A 6 8.12 7.92 -5.96
N GLY A 7 9.17 8.45 -6.60
CA GLY A 7 9.06 9.23 -7.86
C GLY A 7 7.87 10.21 -7.94
N ASN A 8 7.20 10.28 -9.11
CA ASN A 8 5.96 11.05 -9.37
C ASN A 8 4.70 10.52 -8.63
N TYR A 9 4.84 9.57 -7.69
CA TYR A 9 3.70 8.93 -7.00
C TYR A 9 3.38 9.57 -5.65
N THR A 10 3.72 10.86 -5.45
CA THR A 10 3.42 11.61 -4.22
C THR A 10 1.93 11.61 -3.91
N GLU A 11 1.08 11.68 -4.94
CA GLU A 11 -0.38 11.63 -4.80
C GLU A 11 -0.88 10.25 -4.38
N ALA A 12 -0.26 9.17 -4.87
CA ALA A 12 -0.59 7.81 -4.45
C ALA A 12 -0.15 7.53 -3.01
N TYR A 13 1.03 8.00 -2.59
CA TYR A 13 1.48 7.91 -1.19
C TYR A 13 0.54 8.68 -0.26
N LYS A 14 0.17 9.91 -0.64
CA LYS A 14 -0.78 10.71 0.13
C LYS A 14 -2.15 10.03 0.21
N ALA A 15 -2.64 9.47 -0.90
CA ALA A 15 -3.89 8.72 -0.91
C ALA A 15 -3.83 7.48 0.01
N ILE A 16 -2.73 6.73 0.02
CA ILE A 16 -2.55 5.61 0.96
C ILE A 16 -2.56 6.10 2.40
N HIS A 17 -1.79 7.15 2.70
CA HIS A 17 -1.74 7.75 4.04
C HIS A 17 -3.12 8.22 4.50
N ASP A 18 -3.82 8.96 3.65
CA ASP A 18 -5.16 9.49 3.92
C ASP A 18 -6.17 8.34 4.12
N ALA A 19 -6.12 7.29 3.29
CA ALA A 19 -6.97 6.11 3.42
C ALA A 19 -6.68 5.30 4.71
N ILE A 20 -5.41 5.21 5.14
CA ILE A 20 -5.05 4.60 6.44
C ILE A 20 -5.72 5.35 7.60
N HIS A 21 -5.87 6.67 7.48
CA HIS A 21 -6.50 7.53 8.47
C HIS A 21 -8.01 7.74 8.24
N GLY A 22 -8.62 7.03 7.28
CA GLY A 22 -10.06 7.09 6.99
C GLY A 22 -10.52 8.35 6.26
N ILE A 23 -9.60 9.10 5.65
CA ILE A 23 -9.91 10.31 4.88
C ILE A 23 -10.29 9.90 3.44
N GLN A 24 -11.33 10.51 2.90
CA GLN A 24 -11.80 10.23 1.54
C GLN A 24 -10.77 10.75 0.52
N THR A 25 -10.34 9.89 -0.40
CA THR A 25 -9.31 10.21 -1.40
C THR A 25 -9.89 10.14 -2.82
N PRO A 26 -9.35 10.91 -3.79
CA PRO A 26 -9.76 10.82 -5.19
C PRO A 26 -9.36 9.48 -5.85
N HIS A 27 -8.47 8.72 -5.23
CA HIS A 27 -8.06 7.39 -5.65
C HIS A 27 -8.82 6.31 -4.87
N ASN A 28 -9.11 5.19 -5.52
CA ASN A 28 -9.67 4.03 -4.83
C ASN A 28 -8.53 3.28 -4.16
N VAL A 29 -8.44 3.38 -2.85
CA VAL A 29 -7.42 2.69 -2.04
C VAL A 29 -8.05 1.55 -1.27
N THR A 30 -7.53 0.34 -1.45
CA THR A 30 -7.91 -0.84 -0.66
C THR A 30 -6.74 -1.27 0.21
N ILE A 31 -7.01 -1.51 1.49
CA ILE A 31 -6.01 -1.94 2.48
C ILE A 31 -6.44 -3.27 3.06
N THR A 32 -5.65 -4.31 2.82
CA THR A 32 -5.87 -5.63 3.40
C THR A 32 -4.96 -5.80 4.61
N ARG A 33 -5.54 -6.33 5.69
CA ARG A 33 -4.82 -6.65 6.93
C ARG A 33 -4.97 -8.14 7.25
N ASN A 34 -3.99 -8.71 7.94
CA ASN A 34 -4.12 -10.05 8.53
C ASN A 34 -5.01 -10.02 9.78
N ASN A 35 -5.25 -11.19 10.38
CA ASN A 35 -6.09 -11.34 11.58
C ASN A 35 -5.57 -10.56 12.80
N GLU A 36 -4.28 -10.22 12.84
CA GLU A 36 -3.66 -9.45 13.91
C GLU A 36 -3.66 -7.94 13.64
N GLY A 37 -4.24 -7.51 12.50
CA GLY A 37 -4.39 -6.11 12.13
C GLY A 37 -3.20 -5.51 11.36
N TYR A 38 -2.18 -6.29 11.03
CA TYR A 38 -1.05 -5.82 10.24
C TYR A 38 -1.38 -5.75 8.76
N ILE A 39 -0.97 -4.67 8.09
CA ILE A 39 -1.15 -4.51 6.65
C ILE A 39 -0.33 -5.57 5.91
N THR A 40 -1.00 -6.30 5.02
CA THR A 40 -0.43 -7.32 4.12
C THR A 40 -0.55 -6.95 2.65
N GLN A 41 -1.49 -6.07 2.29
CA GLN A 41 -1.61 -5.57 0.92
C GLN A 41 -2.15 -4.14 0.90
N LEU A 42 -1.63 -3.34 -0.02
CA LEU A 42 -2.15 -2.03 -0.39
C LEU A 42 -2.44 -2.06 -1.88
N GLN A 43 -3.63 -1.63 -2.28
CA GLN A 43 -3.98 -1.45 -3.69
C GLN A 43 -4.42 -0.01 -3.89
N VAL A 44 -3.90 0.63 -4.92
CA VAL A 44 -4.30 1.98 -5.33
C VAL A 44 -4.68 1.92 -6.79
N THR A 45 -5.91 2.32 -7.09
CA THR A 45 -6.40 2.46 -8.46
C THR A 45 -6.58 3.93 -8.81
N ASP A 46 -5.95 4.34 -9.91
CA ASP A 46 -6.08 5.66 -10.53
C ASP A 46 -6.52 5.49 -11.99
N GLY A 47 -7.77 5.85 -12.28
CA GLY A 47 -8.38 5.63 -13.58
C GLY A 47 -8.38 4.16 -13.99
N THR A 48 -7.51 3.79 -14.93
CA THR A 48 -7.36 2.41 -15.45
C THR A 48 -6.15 1.67 -14.88
N VAL A 49 -5.24 2.38 -14.19
CA VAL A 49 -4.01 1.82 -13.66
C VAL A 49 -4.24 1.35 -12.23
N THR A 50 -3.82 0.13 -11.92
CA THR A 50 -3.88 -0.41 -10.56
C THR A 50 -2.49 -0.81 -10.09
N LYS A 51 -2.04 -0.18 -9.00
CA LYS A 51 -0.81 -0.55 -8.31
C LYS A 51 -1.16 -1.40 -7.09
N THR A 52 -0.53 -2.56 -6.98
CA THR A 52 -0.65 -3.44 -5.82
C THR A 52 0.71 -3.58 -5.14
N VAL A 53 0.76 -3.32 -3.84
CA VAL A 53 1.92 -3.54 -2.98
C VAL A 53 1.59 -4.66 -2.02
N THR A 54 2.35 -5.74 -2.06
CA THR A 54 2.19 -6.89 -1.16
C THR A 54 3.32 -6.87 -0.13
N ILE A 55 2.95 -7.01 1.15
CA ILE A 55 3.86 -7.00 2.29
C ILE A 55 3.86 -8.40 2.89
N THR A 56 4.96 -9.13 2.67
CA THR A 56 5.19 -10.43 3.29
C THR A 56 5.80 -10.22 4.67
N ARG A 57 5.22 -10.89 5.67
CA ARG A 57 5.67 -10.82 7.06
C ARG A 57 5.99 -12.22 7.58
N ASN A 58 6.93 -12.29 8.51
CA ASN A 58 7.22 -13.54 9.22
C ASN A 58 6.16 -13.85 10.29
N SER A 59 6.35 -14.96 10.99
CA SER A 59 5.49 -15.40 12.10
C SER A 59 5.48 -14.45 13.31
N ALA A 60 6.46 -13.55 13.43
CA ALA A 60 6.49 -12.48 14.43
C ALA A 60 6.00 -11.13 13.88
N ASN A 61 5.36 -11.14 12.70
CA ASN A 61 4.82 -9.97 11.98
C ASN A 61 5.83 -8.91 11.53
N PHE A 62 7.13 -9.21 11.58
CA PHE A 62 8.14 -8.35 10.97
C PHE A 62 8.06 -8.47 9.45
N ILE A 63 8.26 -7.34 8.75
CA ILE A 63 8.31 -7.30 7.30
C ILE A 63 9.57 -8.02 6.83
N GLU A 64 9.39 -9.05 6.01
CA GLU A 64 10.49 -9.78 5.35
C GLU A 64 10.68 -9.32 3.91
N GLN A 65 9.58 -8.99 3.22
CA GLN A 65 9.62 -8.60 1.83
C GLN A 65 8.49 -7.62 1.50
N ILE A 66 8.77 -6.72 0.57
CA ILE A 66 7.78 -5.87 -0.09
C ILE A 66 7.91 -6.11 -1.59
N SER A 67 6.81 -6.43 -2.25
CA SER A 67 6.72 -6.55 -3.71
C SER A 67 5.68 -5.59 -4.27
N GLU A 68 5.93 -5.11 -5.50
CA GLU A 68 5.06 -4.17 -6.18
C GLU A 68 4.71 -4.73 -7.56
N ASN A 69 3.44 -4.60 -7.94
CA ASN A 69 2.93 -4.92 -9.27
C ASN A 69 2.08 -3.76 -9.79
N ILE A 70 2.19 -3.47 -11.08
CA ILE A 70 1.41 -2.42 -11.76
C ILE A 70 0.72 -3.07 -12.95
N GLU A 71 -0.59 -2.92 -13.03
CA GLU A 71 -1.47 -3.43 -14.09
C GLU A 71 -2.26 -2.29 -14.74
#